data_AF-A0A7C5SWD7-F1
#
_entry.id   AF-A0A7C5SWD7-F1
#
_cell.length_a   1.000
_cell.length_b   1.000
_cell.length_c   1.000
_cell.angle_alpha   90.00
_cell.angle_beta   90.00
_cell.angle_gamma   90.00
#
_symmetry.space_group_name_H-M   'P 1'
#
loop_
_entity.id
_entity.type
_entity.pdbx_description
1 polymer ?
#
loop_
_entity_poly.entity_id
_entity_poly.type
_entity_poly.pdbx_seq_one_letter_code
_entity_poly.pdbx_strand_id
1 'polypeptide(L)'
;MMNIDLSKLSFSPAVKKEHLILLPEQGFSNENYIFSIDQKAYLLRKFKLQDRDRKLEYAVQSLAHENGLAAKPLHLDISQGFMVCEFLEGQHKTELIRDDLMLFAVQLKKLHQLSVESQTLDVEKMFKSMKTETEEAFTMIKTFPKEIVLCHNDL
;
A
#
# COMPACT_ATOMS: atom_id res chain seq x y z
N MET A 1 19.37 -10.96 -12.04
CA MET A 1 19.02 -12.21 -11.32
C MET A 1 18.53 -11.81 -9.92
N MET A 2 17.35 -12.28 -9.48
CA MET A 2 16.78 -11.84 -8.21
C MET A 2 17.57 -12.41 -7.03
N ASN A 3 18.22 -11.53 -6.25
CA ASN A 3 18.99 -11.91 -5.06
C ASN A 3 18.16 -11.73 -3.79
N ILE A 4 17.07 -12.49 -3.68
CA ILE A 4 16.23 -12.52 -2.47
C ILE A 4 16.48 -13.83 -1.71
N ASP A 5 16.86 -13.72 -0.44
CA ASP A 5 16.97 -14.81 0.50
C ASP A 5 15.60 -15.11 1.13
N LEU A 6 14.98 -16.21 0.65
CA LEU A 6 13.67 -16.68 1.10
C LEU A 6 13.74 -17.54 2.38
N SER A 7 14.95 -17.89 2.86
CA SER A 7 15.09 -18.69 4.08
C SER A 7 14.58 -17.97 5.34
N LYS A 8 14.45 -16.64 5.26
CA LYS A 8 13.89 -15.78 6.31
C LYS A 8 12.37 -15.86 6.43
N LEU A 9 11.68 -16.51 5.50
CA LEU A 9 10.25 -16.72 5.58
C LEU A 9 9.96 -17.79 6.65
N SER A 10 9.58 -17.35 7.85
CA SER A 10 9.30 -18.23 9.00
C SER A 10 8.21 -19.27 8.72
N PHE A 11 7.28 -18.96 7.80
CA PHE A 11 6.23 -19.87 7.36
C PHE A 11 6.65 -20.81 6.24
N SER A 12 7.88 -20.69 5.70
CA SER A 12 8.37 -21.60 4.66
C SER A 12 9.90 -21.58 4.48
N PRO A 13 10.64 -22.41 5.23
CA PRO A 13 12.09 -22.53 5.10
C PRO A 13 12.56 -23.21 3.80
N ALA A 14 11.64 -23.74 2.98
CA ALA A 14 11.96 -24.58 1.81
C ALA A 14 11.70 -23.93 0.44
N VAL A 15 11.21 -22.69 0.37
CA VAL A 15 10.94 -22.03 -0.92
C VAL A 15 12.25 -21.72 -1.63
N LYS A 16 12.42 -22.28 -2.83
CA LYS A 16 13.52 -21.97 -3.73
C LYS A 16 13.12 -20.88 -4.72
N LYS A 17 14.09 -20.05 -5.12
CA LYS A 17 13.92 -18.97 -6.10
C LYS A 17 13.31 -19.46 -7.42
N GLU A 18 13.63 -20.69 -7.82
CA GLU A 18 13.19 -21.32 -9.06
C GLU A 18 11.66 -21.52 -9.12
N HIS A 19 10.98 -21.46 -7.98
CA HIS A 19 9.52 -21.62 -7.90
C HIS A 19 8.76 -20.29 -7.98
N LEU A 20 9.47 -19.16 -8.10
CA LEU A 20 8.86 -17.85 -8.23
C LEU A 20 8.50 -17.58 -9.70
N ILE A 21 7.22 -17.37 -9.97
CA ILE A 21 6.71 -17.06 -11.30
C ILE A 21 6.40 -15.56 -11.36
N LEU A 22 7.00 -14.84 -12.29
CA LEU A 22 6.77 -13.40 -12.47
C LEU A 22 5.33 -13.15 -12.96
N LEU A 23 4.68 -12.13 -12.39
CA LEU A 23 3.40 -11.59 -12.83
C LEU A 23 3.65 -10.28 -13.62
N PRO A 24 3.85 -10.35 -14.95
CA PRO A 24 4.37 -9.22 -15.73
C PRO A 24 3.40 -8.02 -15.81
N GLU A 25 2.11 -8.27 -15.68
CA GLU A 25 1.05 -7.26 -15.82
C GLU A 25 0.56 -6.71 -14.47
N GLN A 26 1.08 -7.23 -13.36
CA GLN A 26 0.66 -6.77 -12.04
C GLN A 26 1.64 -5.74 -11.49
N GLY A 27 1.24 -4.47 -11.48
CA GLY A 27 1.87 -3.41 -10.69
C GLY A 27 3.03 -2.67 -11.37
N PHE A 28 2.87 -1.35 -11.49
CA PHE A 28 3.93 -0.48 -12.00
C PHE A 28 5.10 -0.33 -11.00
N SER A 29 4.77 -0.06 -9.73
CA SER A 29 5.73 0.30 -8.68
C SER A 29 6.45 -0.90 -8.03
N ASN A 30 6.03 -2.13 -8.33
CA ASN A 30 6.61 -3.35 -7.79
C ASN A 30 6.88 -4.35 -8.91
N GLU A 31 7.79 -5.28 -8.67
CA GLU A 31 7.95 -6.50 -9.45
C GLU A 31 7.31 -7.63 -8.65
N ASN A 32 6.23 -8.22 -9.17
CA ASN A 32 5.38 -9.14 -8.42
C ASN A 32 5.61 -10.58 -8.89
N TYR A 33 5.72 -11.50 -7.93
CA TYR A 33 5.92 -12.92 -8.19
C TYR A 33 4.90 -13.74 -7.40
N ILE A 34 4.43 -14.83 -8.00
CA ILE A 34 3.62 -15.83 -7.32
C ILE A 34 4.45 -17.08 -7.04
N PHE A 35 4.19 -17.73 -5.92
CA PHE A 35 4.74 -19.04 -5.59
C PHE A 35 3.79 -19.80 -4.66
N SER A 36 3.97 -21.11 -4.56
CA SER A 36 3.10 -21.96 -3.77
C SER A 36 3.86 -22.80 -2.74
N ILE A 37 3.24 -22.99 -1.58
CA ILE A 37 3.69 -23.88 -0.50
C ILE A 37 2.48 -24.71 -0.11
N ASP A 38 2.62 -26.04 -0.09
CA ASP A 38 1.53 -26.96 0.28
C ASP A 38 0.20 -26.64 -0.41
N GLN A 39 0.26 -26.38 -1.73
CA GLN A 39 -0.87 -26.00 -2.60
C GLN A 39 -1.53 -24.64 -2.29
N LYS A 40 -1.01 -23.87 -1.34
CA LYS A 40 -1.44 -22.49 -1.08
C LYS A 40 -0.55 -21.51 -1.83
N ALA A 41 -1.16 -20.55 -2.53
CA ALA A 41 -0.45 -19.52 -3.28
C ALA A 41 -0.15 -18.27 -2.43
N TYR A 42 0.98 -17.64 -2.75
CA TYR A 42 1.51 -16.46 -2.07
C TYR A 42 2.03 -15.45 -3.09
N LEU A 43 1.93 -14.17 -2.73
CA LEU A 43 2.44 -13.06 -3.54
C LEU A 43 3.70 -12.49 -2.90
N LEU A 44 4.82 -12.52 -3.62
CA LEU A 44 6.03 -11.77 -3.30
C LEU A 44 6.03 -10.47 -4.10
N ARG A 45 6.02 -9.34 -3.37
CA ARG A 45 6.10 -7.98 -3.91
C ARG A 45 7.51 -7.45 -3.70
N LYS A 46 8.30 -7.36 -4.75
CA LYS A 46 9.63 -6.74 -4.70
C LYS A 46 9.52 -5.26 -5.05
N PHE A 47 10.03 -4.39 -4.19
CA PHE A 47 9.89 -2.95 -4.33
C PHE A 47 10.83 -2.42 -5.41
N LYS A 48 10.29 -1.67 -6.39
CA LYS A 48 11.10 -0.92 -7.37
C LYS A 48 11.50 0.46 -6.85
N LEU A 49 10.66 1.05 -6.00
CA LEU A 49 10.82 2.41 -5.47
C LEU A 49 11.23 2.37 -3.99
N GLN A 50 12.12 3.27 -3.58
CA GLN A 50 12.70 3.33 -2.23
C GLN A 50 12.16 4.48 -1.37
N ASP A 51 11.31 5.34 -1.94
CA ASP A 51 10.81 6.59 -1.36
C ASP A 51 9.59 6.44 -0.44
N ARG A 52 9.08 5.22 -0.28
CA ARG A 52 7.85 4.95 0.49
C ARG A 52 8.16 4.33 1.85
N ASP A 53 7.39 4.71 2.86
CA ASP A 53 7.46 4.07 4.17
C ASP A 53 6.83 2.66 4.11
N ARG A 54 7.70 1.65 3.96
CA ARG A 54 7.29 0.24 3.87
C ARG A 54 6.79 -0.33 5.19
N LYS A 55 7.19 0.24 6.33
CA LYS A 55 6.67 -0.18 7.64
C LYS A 55 5.24 0.28 7.79
N LEU A 56 4.97 1.54 7.43
CA LEU A 56 3.61 2.07 7.41
C LEU A 56 2.73 1.28 6.44
N GLU A 57 3.20 1.01 5.22
CA GLU A 57 2.46 0.19 4.23
C GLU A 57 2.07 -1.18 4.80
N TYR A 58 3.00 -1.87 5.46
CA TYR A 58 2.74 -3.16 6.09
C TYR A 58 1.73 -3.07 7.23
N ALA A 59 1.83 -2.03 8.08
CA ALA A 59 0.90 -1.81 9.18
C ALA A 59 -0.52 -1.50 8.67
N VAL A 60 -0.65 -0.63 7.67
CA VAL A 60 -1.93 -0.30 7.02
C VAL A 60 -2.54 -1.54 6.35
N GLN A 61 -1.73 -2.35 5.66
CA GLN A 61 -2.21 -3.60 5.06
C GLN A 61 -2.67 -4.60 6.14
N SER A 62 -1.99 -4.68 7.28
CA SER A 62 -2.37 -5.53 8.40
C SER A 62 -3.72 -5.11 8.97
N LEU A 63 -3.91 -3.82 9.23
CA LEU A 63 -5.18 -3.24 9.68
C LEU A 63 -6.31 -3.49 8.68
N ALA A 64 -6.06 -3.29 7.39
CA ALA A 64 -7.03 -3.57 6.34
C ALA A 64 -7.40 -5.06 6.28
N HIS A 65 -6.45 -5.97 6.49
CA HIS A 65 -6.71 -7.41 6.55
C HIS A 65 -7.59 -7.79 7.75
N GLU A 66 -7.31 -7.25 8.93
CA GLU A 66 -8.13 -7.47 10.14
C GLU A 66 -9.59 -7.04 9.94
N ASN A 67 -9.83 -6.09 9.02
CA ASN A 67 -11.16 -5.60 8.65
C ASN A 67 -11.72 -6.25 7.36
N GLY A 68 -11.07 -7.29 6.83
CA GLY A 68 -11.54 -8.04 5.67
C GLY A 68 -11.42 -7.28 4.34
N LEU A 69 -10.53 -6.29 4.24
CA LEU A 69 -10.35 -5.43 3.07
C LEU A 69 -9.08 -5.75 2.26
N ALA A 70 -8.13 -6.48 2.84
CA ALA A 70 -6.86 -6.77 2.18
C ALA A 70 -6.37 -8.20 2.43
N ALA A 71 -5.43 -8.63 1.58
CA ALA A 71 -4.68 -9.86 1.75
C ALA A 71 -3.81 -9.78 3.01
N LYS A 72 -3.69 -10.88 3.74
CA LYS A 72 -2.85 -10.94 4.94
C LYS A 72 -1.38 -10.69 4.58
N PRO A 73 -0.74 -9.65 5.13
CA PRO A 73 0.70 -9.51 5.03
C PRO A 73 1.37 -10.54 5.95
N LEU A 74 2.43 -11.18 5.45
CA LEU A 74 3.08 -12.30 6.13
C LEU A 74 4.53 -11.99 6.51
N HIS A 75 5.23 -11.20 5.69
CA HIS A 75 6.63 -10.88 5.92
C HIS A 75 7.02 -9.57 5.23
N LEU A 76 7.84 -8.76 5.89
CA LEU A 76 8.47 -7.57 5.33
C LEU A 76 9.98 -7.66 5.56
N ASP A 77 10.76 -7.62 4.48
CA ASP A 77 12.21 -7.47 4.55
C ASP A 77 12.61 -6.16 3.86
N ILE A 78 12.84 -5.12 4.68
CA ILE A 78 13.28 -3.81 4.20
C ILE A 78 14.70 -3.89 3.63
N SER A 79 15.57 -4.71 4.22
CA SER A 79 16.97 -4.83 3.81
C SER A 79 17.11 -5.41 2.41
N GLN A 80 16.22 -6.33 2.05
CA GLN A 80 16.18 -6.97 0.73
C GLN A 80 15.11 -6.37 -0.20
N GLY A 81 14.33 -5.41 0.30
CA GLY A 81 13.35 -4.65 -0.48
C GLY A 81 12.16 -5.48 -0.98
N PHE A 82 11.59 -6.34 -0.14
CA PHE A 82 10.39 -7.09 -0.51
C PHE A 82 9.41 -7.31 0.64
N MET A 83 8.18 -7.66 0.28
CA MET A 83 7.15 -8.12 1.19
C MET A 83 6.46 -9.36 0.61
N VAL A 84 5.98 -10.25 1.48
CA VAL A 84 5.14 -11.38 1.10
C VAL A 84 3.77 -11.24 1.76
N CYS A 85 2.72 -11.51 0.99
CA CYS A 85 1.36 -11.62 1.47
C CYS A 85 0.67 -12.86 0.91
N GLU A 86 -0.49 -13.22 1.46
CA GLU A 86 -1.36 -14.23 0.85
C GLU A 86 -1.75 -13.81 -0.57
N PHE A 87 -1.84 -14.77 -1.48
CA PHE A 87 -2.39 -14.51 -2.81
C PHE A 87 -3.92 -14.54 -2.73
N LEU A 88 -4.58 -13.52 -3.27
CA LEU A 88 -6.02 -13.48 -3.41
C LEU A 88 -6.38 -13.86 -4.84
N GLU A 89 -7.01 -15.01 -5.01
CA GLU A 89 -7.60 -15.40 -6.27
C GLU A 89 -8.76 -14.47 -6.63
N GLY A 90 -8.80 -14.03 -7.88
CA GLY A 90 -9.82 -13.12 -8.35
C GLY A 90 -9.66 -12.76 -9.82
N GLN A 91 -10.72 -12.21 -10.39
CA GLN A 91 -10.72 -11.72 -11.76
C GLN A 91 -10.55 -10.20 -11.75
N HIS A 92 -9.54 -9.70 -12.47
CA HIS A 92 -9.42 -8.27 -12.71
C HIS A 92 -10.58 -7.79 -13.59
N LYS A 93 -11.30 -6.76 -13.14
CA LYS A 93 -12.39 -6.15 -13.88
C LYS A 93 -11.89 -4.93 -14.64
N THR A 94 -12.03 -4.95 -15.96
CA THR A 94 -11.76 -3.79 -16.84
C THR A 94 -12.96 -2.86 -16.96
N GLU A 95 -14.15 -3.37 -16.64
CA GLU A 95 -15.41 -2.62 -16.63
C GLU A 95 -16.19 -2.94 -15.35
N LEU A 96 -16.90 -1.95 -14.81
CA LEU A 96 -17.70 -2.09 -13.59
C LEU A 96 -19.19 -1.98 -13.93
N ILE A 97 -19.97 -2.95 -13.50
CA ILE A 97 -21.44 -2.87 -13.56
C ILE A 97 -21.99 -2.22 -12.29
N ARG A 98 -23.30 -1.93 -12.27
CA ARG A 98 -23.94 -1.28 -11.12
C ARG A 98 -23.73 -2.02 -9.79
N ASP A 99 -23.81 -3.35 -9.81
CA ASP A 99 -23.61 -4.16 -8.60
C ASP A 99 -22.16 -4.08 -8.09
N ASP A 100 -21.19 -3.97 -9.00
CA ASP A 100 -19.79 -3.77 -8.64
C ASP A 100 -19.56 -2.40 -8.01
N LEU A 101 -20.20 -1.37 -8.55
CA LEU A 101 -20.12 -0.01 -7.99
C LEU A 101 -20.73 0.05 -6.59
N MET A 102 -21.85 -0.64 -6.36
CA MET A 102 -22.46 -0.74 -5.03
C MET A 102 -21.54 -1.46 -4.05
N LEU A 103 -20.96 -2.59 -4.46
CA LEU A 103 -20.01 -3.32 -3.63
C LEU A 103 -18.78 -2.47 -3.33
N PHE A 104 -18.22 -1.80 -4.35
CA PHE A 104 -17.06 -0.93 -4.22
C PHE A 104 -17.33 0.21 -3.24
N ALA A 105 -18.48 0.90 -3.35
CA ALA A 105 -18.86 1.97 -2.43
C ALA A 105 -18.95 1.48 -0.97
N VAL A 106 -19.48 0.26 -0.75
CA VAL A 106 -19.53 -0.34 0.59
C VAL A 106 -18.14 -0.63 1.13
N GLN A 107 -17.24 -1.20 0.32
CA GLN A 107 -15.87 -1.49 0.77
C GLN A 107 -15.06 -0.20 0.98
N LEU A 108 -15.23 0.80 0.11
CA LEU A 108 -14.58 2.10 0.25
C LEU A 108 -15.04 2.81 1.53
N LYS A 109 -16.33 2.74 1.86
CA LYS A 109 -16.84 3.27 3.13
C LYS A 109 -16.18 2.61 4.33
N LYS A 110 -15.99 1.27 4.31
CA LYS A 110 -15.27 0.57 5.39
C LYS A 110 -13.83 1.01 5.48
N LEU A 111 -13.15 1.19 4.33
CA LEU A 111 -11.77 1.68 4.28
C LEU A 111 -11.66 3.07 4.93
N HIS A 112 -12.56 4.00 4.62
CA HIS A 112 -12.58 5.35 5.20
C HIS A 112 -12.89 5.39 6.70
N GLN A 113 -13.43 4.30 7.26
CA GLN A 113 -13.67 4.20 8.70
C GLN A 113 -12.43 3.72 9.47
N LEU A 114 -11.39 3.24 8.77
CA LEU A 114 -10.14 2.86 9.40
C LEU A 114 -9.35 4.10 9.78
N SER A 115 -9.02 4.23 11.06
CA SER A 115 -8.12 5.27 11.54
C SER A 115 -6.70 4.73 11.59
N VAL A 116 -5.78 5.45 10.95
CA VAL A 116 -4.35 5.24 11.09
C VAL A 116 -3.79 6.46 11.82
N GLU A 117 -3.01 6.24 12.87
CA GLU A 117 -2.29 7.33 13.51
C GLU A 117 -1.28 7.90 12.51
N SER A 118 -1.62 9.06 11.93
CA SER A 118 -0.74 9.81 11.05
C SER A 118 -0.39 11.13 11.70
N GLN A 119 0.86 11.56 11.54
CA GLN A 119 1.21 12.92 11.89
C GLN A 119 0.50 13.85 10.91
N THR A 120 -0.30 14.77 11.45
CA THR A 120 -0.90 15.84 10.65
C THR A 120 0.22 16.61 9.96
N LEU A 121 0.10 16.73 8.64
CA LEU A 121 1.09 17.42 7.83
C LEU A 121 1.00 18.93 8.09
N ASP A 122 2.00 19.46 8.80
CA ASP A 122 2.13 20.89 9.03
C ASP A 122 2.90 21.51 7.85
N VAL A 123 2.14 21.82 6.78
CA VAL A 123 2.70 22.35 5.53
C VAL A 123 3.53 23.59 5.80
N GLU A 124 3.11 24.45 6.74
CA GLU A 124 3.79 25.69 7.09
C GLU A 124 5.19 25.39 7.65
N LYS A 125 5.31 24.41 8.57
CA LYS A 125 6.61 23.99 9.13
C LYS A 125 7.52 23.22 8.17
N MET A 126 7.01 22.76 7.02
CA MET A 126 7.84 22.07 6.04
C MET A 126 8.71 23.02 5.20
N PHE A 127 8.42 24.32 5.20
CA PHE A 127 9.26 25.30 4.52
C PHE A 127 10.54 25.56 5.32
N LYS A 128 11.70 25.26 4.74
CA LYS A 128 13.02 25.53 5.35
C LYS A 128 13.29 27.02 5.56
N SER A 129 12.71 27.87 4.71
CA SER A 129 12.68 29.31 4.86
C SER A 129 11.37 29.84 4.30
N MET A 130 10.76 30.77 5.04
CA MET A 130 9.59 31.51 4.60
C MET A 130 10.05 32.75 3.84
N LYS A 131 9.64 32.86 2.58
CA LYS A 131 9.71 34.15 1.88
C LYS A 131 8.44 34.95 2.19
N THR A 132 8.50 36.25 2.05
CA THR A 132 7.36 37.15 2.29
C THR A 132 6.11 36.71 1.52
N GLU A 133 6.27 36.27 0.26
CA GLU A 133 5.15 35.81 -0.55
C GLU A 133 4.49 34.54 0.00
N THR A 134 5.27 33.65 0.63
CA THR A 134 4.76 32.44 1.28
C THR A 134 3.99 32.78 2.57
N GLU A 135 4.49 33.72 3.37
CA GLU A 135 3.83 34.19 4.59
C GLU A 135 2.50 34.89 4.28
N GLU A 136 2.48 35.73 3.24
CA GLU A 136 1.29 36.37 2.71
C GLU A 136 0.27 35.34 2.23
N ALA A 137 0.72 34.31 1.50
CA ALA A 137 -0.16 33.22 1.05
C ALA A 137 -0.79 32.45 2.22
N PHE A 138 -0.02 32.07 3.25
CA PHE A 138 -0.58 31.41 4.44
C PHE A 138 -1.54 32.31 5.21
N THR A 139 -1.23 33.60 5.31
CA THR A 139 -2.12 34.59 5.94
C THR A 139 -3.44 34.71 5.17
N MET A 140 -3.36 34.80 3.84
CA MET A 140 -4.52 34.85 2.96
C MET A 140 -5.36 33.57 3.06
N ILE A 141 -4.76 32.38 3.03
CA ILE A 141 -5.46 31.09 3.19
C ILE A 141 -6.24 31.05 4.52
N LYS A 142 -5.66 31.55 5.61
CA LYS A 142 -6.31 31.63 6.93
C LYS A 142 -7.58 32.50 6.95
N THR A 143 -7.76 33.40 5.97
CA THR A 143 -8.97 34.25 5.84
C THR A 143 -10.15 33.54 5.18
N PHE A 144 -9.91 32.47 4.42
CA PHE A 144 -10.99 31.73 3.76
C PHE A 144 -11.62 30.70 4.72
N PRO A 145 -12.94 30.43 4.60
CA PRO A 145 -13.57 29.35 5.34
C PRO A 145 -12.91 28.01 4.97
N LYS A 146 -12.72 27.15 5.96
CA LYS A 146 -12.18 25.81 5.74
C LYS A 146 -13.24 24.93 5.07
N GLU A 147 -13.00 24.58 3.82
CA GLU A 147 -13.75 23.53 3.13
C GLU A 147 -12.98 22.22 3.24
N ILE A 148 -13.40 21.37 4.18
CA ILE A 148 -12.81 20.04 4.34
C ILE A 148 -13.42 19.15 3.25
N VAL A 149 -12.71 19.05 2.13
CA VAL A 149 -13.04 18.15 1.02
C VAL A 149 -12.09 16.95 1.04
N LEU A 150 -12.58 15.78 0.61
CA LEU A 150 -11.72 14.63 0.37
C LEU A 150 -10.79 14.94 -0.81
N CYS A 151 -9.51 15.10 -0.52
CA CYS A 151 -8.44 15.27 -1.48
C CYS A 151 -7.89 13.90 -1.90
N HIS A 152 -7.06 13.86 -2.95
CA HIS A 152 -6.32 12.65 -3.32
C HIS A 152 -5.40 12.14 -2.19
N ASN A 153 -5.03 13.01 -1.25
CA ASN A 153 -4.24 12.67 -0.07
C ASN A 153 -5.09 12.16 1.12
N ASP A 154 -6.42 12.25 1.02
CA ASP A 154 -7.37 11.73 2.01
C ASP A 154 -7.92 10.34 1.61
N LEU A 155 -7.50 9.80 0.44
CA LEU A 155 -7.89 8.51 -0.14
C LEU A 155 -6.70 7.53 -0.21
#